data_AF-A0A9W6VFF2-F1
#
_entry.id   AF-A0A9W6VFF2-F1
#
_cell.length_a   1.000
_cell.length_b   1.000
_cell.length_c   1.000
_cell.angle_alpha   90.00
_cell.angle_beta   90.00
_cell.angle_gamma   90.00
#
_symmetry.space_group_name_H-M   'P 1'
#
loop_
_entity.id
_entity.type
_entity.pdbx_description
1 polymer ?
#
loop_
_entity_poly.entity_id
_entity_poly.type
_entity_poly.pdbx_seq_one_letter_code
_entity_poly.pdbx_strand_id
1 'polypeptide(L)'
;MEGVAGAAAQHGEPQAMKVAVQVRRARIDGRDWRVISPADGTGNAGLWTNDYWRELYVDRRAAYRIGVLWLLAARSRHTIIYLPLRNGRQPAHPEHDGRRMDLVLSQHSLCLRASQWPRLRSALGRGLPQTAQVPANYLPDPAGIDYEARHHRDNRDRLRERIHGDTLFLTGSTPVFRETADRFFDIAFGAPGSAPGEEPPAHYCARFHWADGVLSNTDEIHVQYRSRWLTAV
;
A
#
# COMPACT_ATOMS: atom_id res chain seq x y z
N MET A 1 -15.73 -46.43 31.20
CA MET A 1 -16.16 -46.03 29.85
C MET A 1 -17.06 -44.81 30.04
N GLU A 2 -16.82 -43.60 29.58
CA GLU A 2 -15.86 -42.89 28.72
C GLU A 2 -16.02 -41.41 29.20
N GLY A 3 -15.01 -40.56 29.37
CA GLY A 3 -13.99 -40.22 28.40
C GLY A 3 -14.49 -39.20 27.37
N VAL A 4 -14.95 -38.00 27.78
CA VAL A 4 -15.16 -36.89 26.83
C VAL A 4 -14.18 -35.77 27.16
N ALA A 5 -12.99 -35.88 26.55
CA ALA A 5 -12.03 -34.79 26.47
C ALA A 5 -12.60 -33.70 25.55
N GLY A 6 -12.78 -32.51 26.09
CA GLY A 6 -13.12 -31.32 25.31
C GLY A 6 -12.01 -31.04 24.30
N ALA A 7 -12.38 -30.99 23.02
CA ALA A 7 -11.50 -30.58 21.93
C ALA A 7 -11.02 -29.14 22.18
N ALA A 8 -9.77 -28.99 22.59
CA ALA A 8 -9.09 -27.71 22.56
C ALA A 8 -9.07 -27.23 21.10
N ALA A 9 -9.72 -26.09 20.85
CA ALA A 9 -9.61 -25.38 19.59
C ALA A 9 -8.12 -25.12 19.32
N GLN A 10 -7.62 -25.67 18.22
CA GLN A 10 -6.28 -25.39 17.74
C GLN A 10 -6.26 -23.93 17.28
N HIS A 11 -5.83 -23.03 18.16
CA HIS A 11 -5.46 -21.67 17.76
C HIS A 11 -4.20 -21.77 16.91
N GLY A 12 -4.39 -21.94 15.59
CA GLY A 12 -3.30 -21.86 14.64
C GLY A 12 -2.59 -20.51 14.76
N GLU A 13 -1.27 -20.54 14.87
CA GLU A 13 -0.42 -19.35 14.83
C GLU A 13 -0.84 -18.43 13.67
N PRO A 14 -0.94 -17.10 13.88
CA PRO A 14 -1.37 -16.17 12.83
C PRO A 14 -0.47 -16.31 11.60
N GLN A 15 -1.04 -16.78 10.49
CA GLN A 15 -0.26 -17.08 9.30
C GLN A 15 0.36 -15.80 8.73
N ALA A 16 1.68 -15.79 8.52
CA ALA A 16 2.37 -14.65 7.96
C ALA A 16 1.82 -14.27 6.57
N MET A 17 1.58 -12.97 6.37
CA MET A 17 1.20 -12.39 5.09
C MET A 17 2.43 -12.32 4.19
N LYS A 18 2.28 -12.65 2.90
CA LYS A 18 3.42 -12.81 1.99
C LYS A 18 3.20 -12.12 0.66
N VAL A 19 4.26 -11.54 0.11
CA VAL A 19 4.24 -10.97 -1.24
C VAL A 19 5.57 -11.22 -1.94
N ALA A 20 5.50 -11.62 -3.22
CA ALA A 20 6.66 -11.75 -4.07
C ALA A 20 7.15 -10.35 -4.49
N VAL A 21 8.44 -10.08 -4.29
CA VAL A 21 9.06 -8.78 -4.50
C VAL A 21 10.38 -8.89 -5.26
N GLN A 22 10.81 -7.77 -5.81
CA GLN A 22 12.16 -7.53 -6.32
C GLN A 22 12.85 -6.57 -5.37
N VAL A 23 14.01 -6.98 -4.87
CA VAL A 23 14.88 -6.10 -4.08
C VAL A 23 15.98 -5.58 -4.99
N ARG A 24 16.02 -4.25 -5.15
CA ARG A 24 17.05 -3.53 -5.90
C ARG A 24 17.85 -2.66 -4.97
N ARG A 25 19.12 -2.46 -5.31
CA ARG A 25 20.04 -1.60 -4.57
C ARG A 25 20.74 -0.63 -5.50
N ALA A 26 21.11 0.52 -4.96
CA ALA A 26 21.96 1.51 -5.62
C ALA A 26 22.84 2.18 -4.57
N ARG A 27 24.02 2.65 -4.96
CA ARG A 27 24.86 3.51 -4.13
C ARG A 27 25.01 4.86 -4.83
N ILE A 28 24.59 5.93 -4.16
CA ILE A 28 24.61 7.30 -4.70
C ILE A 28 25.14 8.22 -3.62
N ASP A 29 26.13 9.04 -3.99
CA ASP A 29 26.77 10.02 -3.10
C ASP A 29 27.23 9.39 -1.77
N GLY A 30 27.82 8.19 -1.86
CA GLY A 30 28.31 7.44 -0.70
C GLY A 30 27.24 6.74 0.14
N ARG A 31 25.95 6.86 -0.22
CA ARG A 31 24.83 6.25 0.51
C ARG A 31 24.25 5.04 -0.23
N ASP A 32 24.06 3.95 0.50
CA ASP A 32 23.35 2.78 0.00
C ASP A 32 21.84 2.94 0.12
N TRP A 33 21.14 2.59 -0.95
CA TRP A 33 19.69 2.65 -1.06
C TRP A 33 19.14 1.26 -1.34
N ARG A 34 18.05 0.91 -0.65
CA ARG A 34 17.31 -0.34 -0.85
C ARG A 34 15.90 -0.02 -1.30
N VAL A 35 15.52 -0.55 -2.45
CA VAL A 35 14.18 -0.40 -3.05
C VAL A 35 13.53 -1.76 -3.19
N ILE A 36 12.32 -1.91 -2.66
CA ILE A 36 11.45 -3.07 -2.88
C ILE A 36 10.36 -2.67 -3.88
N SER A 37 10.08 -3.52 -4.85
CA SER A 37 8.91 -3.42 -5.72
C SER A 37 8.22 -4.77 -5.88
N PRO A 38 6.94 -4.84 -6.29
CA PRO A 38 6.29 -6.11 -6.63
C PRO A 38 7.09 -6.90 -7.68
N ALA A 39 7.12 -8.23 -7.58
CA ALA A 39 7.84 -9.07 -8.55
C ALA A 39 7.18 -9.15 -9.92
N ASP A 40 5.86 -9.27 -9.94
CA ASP A 40 5.07 -9.43 -11.17
C ASP A 40 4.53 -8.10 -11.70
N GLY A 41 5.13 -6.97 -11.30
CA GLY A 41 4.57 -5.64 -11.52
C GLY A 41 3.30 -5.38 -10.70
N THR A 42 2.52 -4.39 -11.12
CA THR A 42 1.35 -3.91 -10.35
C THR A 42 0.02 -4.57 -10.72
N GLY A 43 -0.03 -5.31 -11.84
CA GLY A 43 -1.22 -6.06 -12.26
C GLY A 43 -2.45 -5.17 -12.41
N ASN A 44 -3.55 -5.54 -11.75
CA ASN A 44 -4.81 -4.81 -11.67
C ASN A 44 -4.74 -3.72 -10.60
N ALA A 45 -3.77 -2.83 -10.72
CA ALA A 45 -3.60 -1.67 -9.85
C ALA A 45 -3.07 -0.48 -10.63
N GLY A 46 -3.66 0.69 -10.45
CA GLY A 46 -3.14 1.92 -11.02
C GLY A 46 -3.60 3.16 -10.25
N LEU A 47 -2.77 4.20 -10.28
CA LEU A 47 -2.98 5.46 -9.58
C LEU A 47 -3.17 6.58 -10.58
N TRP A 48 -4.26 7.33 -10.45
CA TRP A 48 -4.59 8.52 -11.22
C TRP A 48 -4.58 9.73 -10.29
N THR A 49 -4.08 10.85 -10.80
CA THR A 49 -4.10 12.11 -10.07
C THR A 49 -4.47 13.28 -10.97
N ASN A 50 -5.16 14.24 -10.40
CA ASN A 50 -5.23 15.62 -10.87
C ASN A 50 -5.06 16.55 -9.65
N ASP A 51 -5.34 17.83 -9.80
CA ASP A 51 -5.12 18.81 -8.72
C ASP A 51 -5.92 18.51 -7.44
N TYR A 52 -7.04 17.77 -7.56
CA TYR A 52 -7.99 17.54 -6.48
C TYR A 52 -7.94 16.12 -5.93
N TRP A 53 -7.76 15.11 -6.78
CA TRP A 53 -7.97 13.71 -6.40
C TRP A 53 -6.74 12.85 -6.59
N ARG A 54 -6.60 11.84 -5.73
CA ARG A 54 -5.61 10.76 -5.82
C ARG A 54 -6.38 9.46 -5.77
N GLU A 55 -6.59 8.86 -6.93
CA GLU A 55 -7.46 7.72 -7.12
C GLU A 55 -6.64 6.46 -7.41
N LEU A 56 -6.68 5.51 -6.49
CA LEU A 56 -6.01 4.23 -6.61
C LEU A 56 -7.05 3.13 -6.90
N TYR A 57 -7.14 2.70 -8.15
CA TYR A 57 -7.96 1.55 -8.51
C TYR A 57 -7.20 0.25 -8.21
N VAL A 58 -7.89 -0.73 -7.63
CA VAL A 58 -7.33 -2.06 -7.30
C VAL A 58 -8.36 -3.19 -7.45
N ASP A 59 -7.91 -4.39 -7.79
CA ASP A 59 -8.66 -5.62 -7.46
C ASP A 59 -8.28 -6.14 -6.06
N ARG A 60 -8.94 -7.21 -5.60
CA ARG A 60 -8.65 -7.82 -4.28
C ARG A 60 -7.19 -8.25 -4.12
N ARG A 61 -6.61 -8.82 -5.17
CA ARG A 61 -5.23 -9.34 -5.15
C ARG A 61 -4.21 -8.20 -5.10
N ALA A 62 -4.44 -7.13 -5.85
CA ALA A 62 -3.67 -5.91 -5.83
C ALA A 62 -3.78 -5.22 -4.46
N ALA A 63 -4.98 -5.09 -3.91
CA ALA A 63 -5.21 -4.52 -2.58
C ALA A 63 -4.41 -5.28 -1.52
N TYR A 64 -4.49 -6.62 -1.49
CA TYR A 64 -3.70 -7.45 -0.59
C TYR A 64 -2.19 -7.18 -0.72
N ARG A 65 -1.67 -7.21 -1.96
CA ARG A 65 -0.24 -6.99 -2.24
C ARG A 65 0.21 -5.61 -1.77
N ILE A 66 -0.58 -4.57 -2.04
CA ILE A 66 -0.28 -3.20 -1.62
C ILE A 66 -0.34 -3.09 -0.10
N GLY A 67 -1.33 -3.67 0.58
CA GLY A 67 -1.41 -3.70 2.04
C GLY A 67 -0.17 -4.32 2.69
N VAL A 68 0.31 -5.47 2.18
CA VAL A 68 1.55 -6.09 2.68
C VAL A 68 2.76 -5.18 2.42
N LEU A 69 2.85 -4.57 1.25
CA LEU A 69 3.92 -3.62 0.91
C LEU A 69 3.87 -2.34 1.77
N TRP A 70 2.68 -1.89 2.15
CA TRP A 70 2.44 -0.79 3.08
C TRP A 70 2.98 -1.13 4.48
N LEU A 71 2.70 -2.34 4.98
CA LEU A 71 3.28 -2.84 6.23
C LEU A 71 4.80 -3.01 6.15
N LEU A 72 5.37 -3.34 5.00
CA LEU A 72 6.83 -3.36 4.83
C LEU A 72 7.45 -1.96 4.94
N ALA A 73 6.75 -0.91 4.48
CA ALA A 73 7.17 0.47 4.72
C ALA A 73 7.13 0.82 6.21
N ALA A 74 6.13 0.32 6.95
CA ALA A 74 6.07 0.45 8.41
C ALA A 74 7.24 -0.25 9.12
N ARG A 75 7.65 -1.44 8.66
CA ARG A 75 8.69 -2.25 9.34
C ARG A 75 10.12 -1.76 9.14
N SER A 76 10.40 -1.03 8.06
CA SER A 76 11.78 -0.74 7.65
C SER A 76 12.03 0.73 7.38
N ARG A 77 12.73 1.37 8.33
CA ARG A 77 13.24 2.75 8.19
C ARG A 77 14.31 2.94 7.10
N HIS A 78 14.83 1.85 6.54
CA HIS A 78 15.92 1.86 5.56
C HIS A 78 15.50 1.40 4.16
N THR A 79 14.19 1.23 3.92
CA THR A 79 13.68 0.69 2.67
C THR A 79 12.69 1.66 2.02
N ILE A 80 12.82 1.81 0.71
CA ILE A 80 11.82 2.47 -0.14
C ILE A 80 10.94 1.38 -0.74
N ILE A 81 9.63 1.56 -0.70
CA ILE A 81 8.69 0.75 -1.48
C ILE A 81 8.35 1.53 -2.74
N TYR A 82 8.54 0.90 -3.91
CA TYR A 82 8.22 1.48 -5.20
C TYR A 82 7.16 0.63 -5.91
N LEU A 83 6.02 1.25 -6.21
CA LEU A 83 4.94 0.66 -6.99
C LEU A 83 4.89 1.33 -8.37
N PRO A 84 5.29 0.63 -9.46
CA PRO A 84 5.28 1.16 -10.82
C PRO A 84 3.87 1.18 -11.43
N LEU A 85 2.94 1.90 -10.78
CA LEU A 85 1.49 1.87 -11.06
C LEU A 85 1.11 2.47 -12.42
N ARG A 86 2.00 3.24 -13.04
CA ARG A 86 1.83 3.73 -14.42
C ARG A 86 1.71 2.62 -15.45
N ASN A 87 2.31 1.47 -15.17
CA ASN A 87 2.32 0.31 -16.07
C ASN A 87 1.26 -0.74 -15.68
N GLY A 88 0.42 -0.44 -14.68
CA GLY A 88 -0.70 -1.30 -14.33
C GLY A 88 -1.73 -1.39 -15.45
N ARG A 89 -2.62 -2.39 -15.37
CA ARG A 89 -3.78 -2.45 -16.24
C ARG A 89 -4.72 -1.27 -15.97
N GLN A 90 -5.55 -0.92 -16.94
CA GLN A 90 -6.56 0.11 -16.79
C GLN A 90 -7.90 -0.53 -16.41
N PRO A 91 -8.65 0.01 -15.44
CA PRO A 91 -10.00 -0.46 -15.18
C PRO A 91 -10.91 -0.20 -16.39
N ALA A 92 -11.91 -1.04 -16.61
CA ALA A 92 -12.80 -0.90 -17.78
C ALA A 92 -13.59 0.43 -17.78
N HIS A 93 -13.92 0.93 -16.58
CA HIS A 93 -14.65 2.18 -16.37
C HIS A 93 -13.95 2.98 -15.26
N PRO A 94 -12.89 3.74 -15.57
CA PRO A 94 -12.33 4.68 -14.61
C PRO A 94 -13.30 5.84 -14.38
N GLU A 95 -13.53 6.20 -13.12
CA GLU A 95 -14.30 7.40 -12.74
C GLU A 95 -13.52 8.69 -12.97
N HIS A 96 -12.19 8.62 -13.02
CA HIS A 96 -11.31 9.76 -13.18
C HIS A 96 -10.31 9.55 -14.32
N ASP A 97 -10.16 10.57 -15.16
CA ASP A 97 -9.31 10.61 -16.36
C ASP A 97 -7.96 11.34 -16.13
N GLY A 98 -7.51 11.39 -14.88
CA GLY A 98 -6.28 12.06 -14.49
C GLY A 98 -4.97 11.47 -15.05
N ARG A 99 -3.85 12.08 -14.67
CA ARG A 99 -2.53 11.58 -15.06
C ARG A 99 -2.17 10.35 -14.24
N ARG A 100 -1.61 9.34 -14.91
CA ARG A 100 -1.14 8.11 -14.25
C ARG A 100 0.16 8.35 -13.48
N MET A 101 0.21 7.89 -12.23
CA MET A 101 1.35 8.06 -11.33
C MET A 101 1.95 6.72 -10.93
N ASP A 102 3.26 6.73 -10.64
CA ASP A 102 3.87 5.73 -9.77
C ASP A 102 3.67 6.12 -8.30
N LEU A 103 3.78 5.16 -7.38
CA LEU A 103 3.75 5.42 -5.94
C LEU A 103 5.07 5.03 -5.28
N VAL A 104 5.61 5.92 -4.45
CA VAL A 104 6.78 5.69 -3.61
C VAL A 104 6.41 5.87 -2.15
N LEU A 105 6.62 4.82 -1.34
CA LEU A 105 6.48 4.87 0.12
C LEU A 105 7.86 4.91 0.76
N SER A 106 8.06 5.78 1.74
CA SER A 106 9.29 5.82 2.52
C SER A 106 9.04 6.31 3.94
N GLN A 107 9.88 5.87 4.88
CA GLN A 107 9.87 6.47 6.20
C GLN A 107 10.58 7.84 6.17
N HIS A 108 10.08 8.78 6.97
CA HIS A 108 10.67 10.12 7.09
C HIS A 108 12.13 10.09 7.54
N SER A 109 12.52 9.12 8.38
CA SER A 109 13.90 8.91 8.83
C SER A 109 14.87 8.54 7.71
N LEU A 110 14.37 8.07 6.56
CA LEU A 110 15.19 7.84 5.38
C LEU A 110 15.58 9.17 4.69
N CYS A 111 14.87 10.26 4.95
CA CYS A 111 15.13 11.58 4.36
C CYS A 111 15.25 11.56 2.81
N LEU A 112 14.50 10.68 2.14
CA LEU A 112 14.45 10.63 0.67
C LEU A 112 13.81 11.92 0.15
N ARG A 113 14.55 12.69 -0.66
CA ARG A 113 13.97 13.84 -1.36
C ARG A 113 13.35 13.36 -2.68
N ALA A 114 12.12 13.79 -2.97
CA ALA A 114 11.44 13.43 -4.22
C ALA A 114 12.26 13.74 -5.49
N SER A 115 13.04 14.83 -5.48
CA SER A 115 13.94 15.20 -6.59
C SER A 115 15.14 14.26 -6.79
N GLN A 116 15.52 13.46 -5.78
CA GLN A 116 16.56 12.44 -5.93
C GLN A 116 16.04 11.19 -6.64
N TRP A 117 14.71 11.00 -6.69
CA TRP A 117 14.10 9.77 -7.18
C TRP A 117 14.48 9.43 -8.64
N PRO A 118 14.49 10.36 -9.61
CA PRO A 118 14.88 10.02 -10.98
C PRO A 118 16.31 9.44 -11.06
N ARG A 119 17.27 10.08 -10.40
CA ARG A 119 18.67 9.63 -10.33
C ARG A 119 18.81 8.32 -9.56
N LEU A 120 18.04 8.15 -8.48
CA LEU A 120 18.03 6.90 -7.72
C LEU A 120 17.47 5.75 -8.54
N ARG A 121 16.30 5.94 -9.16
CA ARG A 121 15.62 4.93 -9.96
C ARG A 121 16.47 4.48 -11.15
N SER A 122 17.18 5.39 -11.82
CA SER A 122 18.06 5.03 -12.94
C SER A 122 19.32 4.29 -12.51
N ALA A 123 19.79 4.49 -11.28
CA ALA A 123 20.97 3.82 -10.74
C ALA A 123 20.68 2.46 -10.08
N LEU A 124 19.41 2.04 -10.02
CA LEU A 124 19.05 0.74 -9.42
C LEU A 124 19.65 -0.41 -10.23
N GLY A 125 20.42 -1.25 -9.56
CA GLY A 125 20.95 -2.49 -10.14
C GLY A 125 19.85 -3.52 -10.40
N ARG A 126 20.29 -4.72 -10.80
CA ARG A 126 19.40 -5.86 -11.08
C ARG A 126 18.55 -6.21 -9.84
N GLY A 127 17.28 -6.52 -10.08
CA GLY A 127 16.37 -7.01 -9.05
C GLY A 127 16.75 -8.41 -8.59
N LEU A 128 16.73 -8.63 -7.28
CA LEU A 128 16.79 -9.94 -6.66
C LEU A 128 15.36 -10.37 -6.27
N PRO A 129 14.81 -11.43 -6.87
CA PRO A 129 13.52 -11.97 -6.46
C PRO A 129 13.57 -12.45 -5.01
N GLN A 130 12.58 -12.06 -4.21
CA GLN A 130 12.42 -12.49 -2.83
C GLN A 130 10.94 -12.62 -2.47
N THR A 131 10.64 -13.40 -1.44
CA THR A 131 9.32 -13.37 -0.78
C THR A 131 9.44 -12.55 0.50
N ALA A 132 8.81 -11.39 0.53
CA ALA A 132 8.69 -10.61 1.74
C ALA A 132 7.55 -11.17 2.60
N GLN A 133 7.77 -11.18 3.92
CA GLN A 133 6.81 -11.70 4.88
C GLN A 133 6.59 -10.69 6.00
N VAL A 134 5.32 -10.56 6.40
CA VAL A 134 4.91 -9.74 7.54
C VAL A 134 4.05 -10.62 8.45
N PRO A 135 4.39 -10.76 9.75
CA PRO A 135 3.56 -11.50 10.69
C PRO A 135 2.12 -10.95 10.71
N ALA A 136 1.09 -11.82 10.78
CA ALA A 136 -0.30 -11.35 10.77
C ALA A 136 -0.63 -10.48 12.00
N ASN A 137 -0.05 -10.79 13.16
CA ASN A 137 -0.13 -9.96 14.37
C ASN A 137 0.57 -8.59 14.26
N TYR A 138 1.20 -8.29 13.13
CA TYR A 138 1.77 -6.98 12.87
C TYR A 138 0.71 -5.95 12.46
N LEU A 139 -0.50 -6.38 12.08
CA LEU A 139 -1.62 -5.43 12.00
C LEU A 139 -1.91 -4.85 13.40
N PRO A 140 -2.31 -3.58 13.51
CA PRO A 140 -2.77 -3.05 14.78
C PRO A 140 -4.13 -3.67 15.13
N ASP A 141 -4.36 -3.90 16.42
CA ASP A 141 -5.71 -4.14 16.92
C ASP A 141 -6.48 -2.81 16.78
N PRO A 142 -7.59 -2.76 16.03
CA PRO A 142 -8.39 -1.55 15.90
C PRO A 142 -8.85 -0.96 17.23
N ALA A 143 -9.06 -1.80 18.26
CA ALA A 143 -9.44 -1.35 19.59
C ALA A 143 -8.29 -0.69 20.36
N GLY A 144 -7.03 -0.93 19.96
CA GLY A 144 -5.84 -0.35 20.55
C GLY A 144 -5.36 0.94 19.86
N ILE A 145 -6.04 1.40 18.81
CA ILE A 145 -5.70 2.64 18.10
C ILE A 145 -6.30 3.83 18.86
N ASP A 146 -5.45 4.77 19.26
CA ASP A 146 -5.87 6.07 19.80
C ASP A 146 -6.21 7.03 18.65
N TYR A 147 -7.48 7.00 18.23
CA TYR A 147 -7.98 7.86 17.16
C TYR A 147 -7.95 9.35 17.53
N GLU A 148 -8.16 9.69 18.80
CA GLU A 148 -8.15 11.08 19.27
C GLU A 148 -6.73 11.67 19.18
N ALA A 149 -5.70 10.89 19.52
CA ALA A 149 -4.31 11.32 19.41
C ALA A 149 -3.90 11.74 17.99
N ARG A 150 -4.59 11.26 16.96
CA ARG A 150 -4.33 11.67 15.56
C ARG A 150 -4.60 13.16 15.32
N HIS A 151 -5.48 13.76 16.11
CA HIS A 151 -5.89 15.15 15.97
C HIS A 151 -5.10 16.11 16.86
N HIS A 152 -4.23 15.58 17.73
CA HIS A 152 -3.35 16.42 18.54
C HIS A 152 -2.43 17.25 17.66
N ARG A 153 -2.22 18.52 18.02
CA ARG A 153 -1.36 19.45 17.27
C ARG A 153 0.08 18.94 17.10
N ASP A 154 0.52 18.11 18.04
CA ASP A 154 1.86 17.53 18.05
C ASP A 154 1.96 16.20 17.28
N ASN A 155 0.87 15.70 16.69
CA ASN A 155 0.89 14.48 15.90
C ASN A 155 1.82 14.64 14.67
N ARG A 156 2.92 13.89 14.68
CA ARG A 156 3.88 13.80 13.58
C ARG A 156 3.70 12.54 12.72
N ASP A 157 2.87 11.61 13.15
CA ASP A 157 2.59 10.34 12.48
C ASP A 157 1.55 10.53 11.39
N ARG A 158 1.94 11.27 10.34
CA ARG A 158 1.11 11.58 9.18
C ARG A 158 1.83 11.16 7.90
N LEU A 159 1.07 10.71 6.91
CA LEU A 159 1.52 10.53 5.54
C LEU A 159 1.63 11.90 4.89
N ARG A 160 2.85 12.33 4.61
CA ARG A 160 3.13 13.53 3.85
C ARG A 160 3.13 13.24 2.37
N GLU A 161 2.19 13.87 1.67
CA GLU A 161 2.14 13.83 0.22
C GLU A 161 3.17 14.78 -0.40
N ARG A 162 3.79 14.30 -1.49
CA ARG A 162 4.45 15.15 -2.47
C ARG A 162 4.38 14.54 -3.86
N ILE A 163 4.13 15.34 -4.88
CA ILE A 163 4.26 14.93 -6.29
C ILE A 163 5.59 15.47 -6.85
N HIS A 164 6.30 14.65 -7.62
CA HIS A 164 7.46 15.08 -8.41
C HIS A 164 7.57 14.26 -9.69
N GLY A 165 7.41 14.92 -10.85
CA GLY A 165 7.27 14.21 -12.13
C GLY A 165 6.00 13.36 -12.11
N ASP A 166 6.05 12.13 -12.62
CA ASP A 166 4.94 11.17 -12.68
C ASP A 166 4.95 10.23 -11.45
N THR A 167 5.27 10.75 -10.27
CA THR A 167 5.38 9.95 -9.04
C THR A 167 4.80 10.68 -7.85
N LEU A 168 3.87 10.00 -7.19
CA LEU A 168 3.34 10.34 -5.87
C LEU A 168 4.28 9.76 -4.81
N PHE A 169 4.67 10.58 -3.85
CA PHE A 169 5.47 10.19 -2.70
C PHE A 169 4.62 10.29 -1.45
N LEU A 170 4.57 9.21 -0.69
CA LEU A 170 4.01 9.19 0.66
C LEU A 170 5.15 8.92 1.63
N THR A 171 5.46 9.95 2.43
CA THR A 171 6.49 9.87 3.46
C THR A 171 5.81 9.81 4.82
N GLY A 172 6.01 8.73 5.55
CA GLY A 172 5.32 8.49 6.82
C GLY A 172 6.24 7.97 7.92
N SER A 173 5.64 7.55 9.01
CA SER A 173 6.28 6.87 10.14
C SER A 173 5.78 5.43 10.26
N THR A 174 6.38 4.65 11.15
CA THR A 174 5.91 3.29 11.43
C THR A 174 4.43 3.25 11.86
N PRO A 175 3.95 4.06 12.82
CA PRO A 175 2.55 4.04 13.24
C PRO A 175 1.57 4.28 12.08
N VAL A 176 1.74 5.38 11.33
CA VAL A 176 0.78 5.74 10.28
C VAL A 176 0.73 4.73 9.14
N PHE A 177 1.88 4.17 8.72
CA PHE A 177 1.88 3.09 7.73
C PHE A 177 1.26 1.80 8.28
N ARG A 178 1.49 1.48 9.56
CA ARG A 178 0.93 0.26 10.16
C ARG A 178 -0.59 0.36 10.29
N GLU A 179 -1.09 1.49 10.79
CA GLU A 179 -2.52 1.75 10.98
C GLU A 179 -3.26 1.78 9.67
N THR A 180 -2.79 2.56 8.69
CA THR A 180 -3.52 2.76 7.43
C THR A 180 -3.39 1.62 6.42
N ALA A 181 -2.70 0.54 6.77
CA ALA A 181 -2.68 -0.66 5.94
C ALA A 181 -4.04 -1.38 5.91
N ASP A 182 -4.86 -1.18 6.94
CA ASP A 182 -6.23 -1.68 7.07
C ASP A 182 -7.08 -1.37 5.83
N ARG A 183 -7.00 -0.15 5.29
CA ARG A 183 -7.74 0.31 4.11
C ARG A 183 -7.56 -0.59 2.89
N PHE A 184 -6.39 -1.19 2.75
CA PHE A 184 -6.12 -2.15 1.69
C PHE A 184 -6.63 -3.55 2.02
N PHE A 185 -6.54 -3.96 3.27
CA PHE A 185 -7.00 -5.28 3.71
C PHE A 185 -8.53 -5.36 3.75
N ASP A 186 -9.22 -4.27 4.10
CA ASP A 186 -10.67 -4.15 4.00
C ASP A 186 -11.13 -4.45 2.57
N ILE A 187 -10.48 -3.85 1.56
CA ILE A 187 -10.76 -4.16 0.15
C ILE A 187 -10.35 -5.59 -0.21
N ALA A 188 -9.17 -6.04 0.21
CA ALA A 188 -8.68 -7.37 -0.12
C ALA A 188 -9.59 -8.49 0.38
N PHE A 189 -10.18 -8.32 1.56
CA PHE A 189 -10.95 -9.37 2.24
C PHE A 189 -12.46 -9.15 2.17
N GLY A 190 -12.92 -7.90 2.10
CA GLY A 190 -14.34 -7.53 2.13
C GLY A 190 -14.94 -7.14 0.78
N ALA A 191 -14.14 -6.86 -0.26
CA ALA A 191 -14.70 -6.50 -1.55
C ALA A 191 -15.39 -7.72 -2.23
N PRO A 192 -16.58 -7.53 -2.80
CA PRO A 192 -17.38 -8.58 -3.45
C PRO A 192 -16.91 -8.92 -4.87
N GLY A 193 -17.36 -10.05 -5.42
CA GLY A 193 -17.11 -10.46 -6.81
C GLY A 193 -16.04 -11.53 -6.99
N SER A 194 -15.82 -12.38 -5.98
CA SER A 194 -15.05 -13.64 -6.14
C SER A 194 -15.92 -14.86 -6.38
N ALA A 195 -17.22 -14.78 -6.09
CA ALA A 195 -18.15 -15.87 -6.35
C ALA A 195 -18.79 -15.71 -7.74
N PRO A 196 -18.93 -16.79 -8.53
CA PRO A 196 -19.71 -16.75 -9.77
C PRO A 196 -21.13 -16.26 -9.49
N GLY A 197 -21.59 -15.24 -10.22
CA GLY A 197 -22.96 -14.71 -10.12
C GLY A 197 -23.18 -13.57 -9.12
N GLU A 198 -22.14 -13.16 -8.37
CA GLU A 198 -22.22 -11.98 -7.51
C GLU A 198 -22.14 -10.70 -8.38
N GLU A 199 -23.22 -9.92 -8.43
CA GLU A 199 -23.15 -8.58 -9.00
C GLU A 199 -22.28 -7.70 -8.10
N PRO A 200 -21.19 -7.10 -8.61
CA PRO A 200 -20.41 -6.19 -7.81
C PRO A 200 -21.29 -4.97 -7.46
N PRO A 201 -21.25 -4.48 -6.21
CA PRO A 201 -21.93 -3.26 -5.81
C PRO A 201 -21.40 -2.13 -6.68
N ALA A 202 -22.24 -1.11 -6.85
CA ALA A 202 -21.88 0.08 -7.62
C ALA A 202 -20.56 0.72 -7.13
N HIS A 203 -20.23 0.56 -5.85
CA HIS A 203 -19.07 1.19 -5.22
C HIS A 203 -18.57 0.41 -4.00
N TYR A 204 -17.28 0.04 -3.97
CA TYR A 204 -16.59 -0.45 -2.78
C TYR A 204 -15.22 0.22 -2.68
N CYS A 205 -14.96 0.92 -1.59
CA CYS A 205 -13.77 1.75 -1.45
C CYS A 205 -13.27 1.84 -0.01
N ALA A 206 -12.03 2.30 0.12
CA ALA A 206 -11.48 2.85 1.34
C ALA A 206 -10.88 4.23 1.04
N ARG A 207 -10.77 5.09 2.07
CA ARG A 207 -10.27 6.46 1.91
C ARG A 207 -9.26 6.77 2.99
N PHE A 208 -8.23 7.52 2.61
CA PHE A 208 -7.44 8.31 3.52
C PHE A 208 -8.04 9.70 3.43
N HIS A 209 -8.80 10.13 4.43
CA HIS A 209 -9.48 11.43 4.38
C HIS A 209 -8.73 12.46 5.24
N TRP A 210 -8.77 13.74 4.89
CA TRP A 210 -8.10 14.80 5.66
C TRP A 210 -8.55 14.84 7.13
N ALA A 211 -9.82 14.50 7.37
CA ALA A 211 -10.41 14.43 8.70
C ALA A 211 -10.02 13.16 9.48
N ASP A 212 -9.26 12.22 8.91
CA ASP A 212 -8.77 11.04 9.63
C ASP A 212 -7.52 11.34 10.47
N GLY A 213 -6.94 12.53 10.32
CA GLY A 213 -5.70 12.93 11.00
C GLY A 213 -4.43 12.21 10.50
N VAL A 214 -4.53 11.38 9.44
CA VAL A 214 -3.41 10.58 8.90
C VAL A 214 -2.73 11.18 7.67
N LEU A 215 -3.33 12.19 7.02
CA LEU A 215 -2.78 12.82 5.82
C LEU A 215 -2.19 14.19 6.12
N SER A 216 -1.19 14.63 5.35
CA SER A 216 -0.74 16.01 5.29
C SER A 216 -0.42 16.41 3.84
N ASN A 217 -0.70 17.68 3.49
CA ASN A 217 -0.56 18.27 2.15
C ASN A 217 -1.52 17.73 1.07
N THR A 218 -2.56 17.01 1.47
CA THR A 218 -3.57 16.47 0.56
C THR A 218 -4.87 16.22 1.31
N ASP A 219 -5.98 16.35 0.59
CA ASP A 219 -7.31 16.26 1.20
C ASP A 219 -7.84 14.83 1.20
N GLU A 220 -7.49 14.04 0.18
CA GLU A 220 -7.94 12.65 0.10
C GLU A 220 -7.02 11.78 -0.78
N ILE A 221 -6.84 10.53 -0.35
CA ILE A 221 -6.44 9.43 -1.24
C ILE A 221 -7.57 8.40 -1.22
N HIS A 222 -8.20 8.20 -2.36
CA HIS A 222 -9.28 7.25 -2.53
C HIS A 222 -8.73 5.94 -3.10
N VAL A 223 -9.11 4.82 -2.49
CA VAL A 223 -8.76 3.47 -2.95
C VAL A 223 -10.03 2.75 -3.31
N GLN A 224 -10.21 2.44 -4.58
CA GLN A 224 -11.47 1.93 -5.08
C GLN A 224 -11.31 0.56 -5.73
N TYR A 225 -12.20 -0.34 -5.36
CA TYR A 225 -12.26 -1.67 -5.92
C TYR A 225 -12.82 -1.64 -7.35
N ARG A 226 -12.17 -2.40 -8.23
CA ARG A 226 -12.65 -2.69 -9.59
C ARG A 226 -12.57 -4.19 -9.86
N SER A 227 -13.71 -4.77 -10.23
CA SER A 227 -13.80 -6.17 -10.68
C SER A 227 -13.45 -6.35 -12.15
N ARG A 228 -13.59 -5.29 -12.96
CA ARG A 228 -13.38 -5.33 -14.42
C ARG A 228 -12.19 -4.48 -14.85
N TRP A 229 -11.27 -5.11 -15.57
CA TRP A 229 -10.04 -4.52 -16.07
C TRP A 229 -9.91 -4.81 -17.57
N LEU A 230 -9.35 -3.85 -18.31
CA LEU A 230 -9.02 -4.06 -19.71
C LEU A 230 -7.92 -5.12 -19.81
N THR A 231 -8.03 -6.00 -20.80
CA THR A 231 -6.97 -6.96 -21.13
C THR A 231 -5.70 -6.20 -21.51
N ALA A 232 -4.54 -6.69 -21.08
CA ALA A 232 -3.29 -6.15 -21.59
C ALA A 232 -3.23 -6.38 -23.11
N VAL A 233 -3.01 -5.31 -23.87
CA VAL A 233 -2.75 -5.37 -25.32
C VAL A 233 -1.34 -5.89 -25.55
#